data_AF-A0A7C7IK61-F1
#
_entry.id   AF-A0A7C7IK61-F1
#
_cell.length_a   1.000
_cell.length_b   1.000
_cell.length_c   1.000
_cell.angle_alpha   90.00
_cell.angle_beta   90.00
_cell.angle_gamma   90.00
#
_symmetry.space_group_name_H-M   'P 1'
#
loop_
_entity.id
_entity.type
_entity.pdbx_description
1 polymer ?
#
loop_
_entity_poly.entity_id
_entity_poly.type
_entity_poly.pdbx_seq_one_letter_code
_entity_poly.pdbx_strand_id
1 'polypeptide(L)'
;MAEEQLKKEDQLFIHLVNTFVQSAWISLGKVKNPVTDKLDRNLEQATYYIDLLDMLQTKMKGNLSEWEEQYIIHSLSELKLNFIDEQKKGSEQTVDSDNDKVDETPTKAEKTVGKKPKVKKKKPKATKKKAKKK
;
A
#
# COMPACT_ATOMS: atom_id res chain seq x y z
N MET A 1 44.55 9.40 1.50
CA MET A 1 43.37 9.52 0.63
C MET A 1 42.22 8.89 1.38
N ALA A 2 41.38 9.72 1.99
CA ALA A 2 40.32 9.32 2.92
C ALA A 2 38.98 9.68 2.28
N GLU A 3 38.72 9.13 1.10
CA GLU A 3 37.49 9.35 0.36
C GLU A 3 36.76 8.01 0.21
N GLU A 4 35.65 7.94 0.95
CA GLU A 4 34.34 7.49 0.46
C GLU A 4 34.19 6.03 0.05
N GLN A 5 34.44 5.13 1.00
CA GLN A 5 33.59 3.94 1.10
C GLN A 5 32.57 4.18 2.21
N LEU A 6 31.33 4.49 1.85
CA LEU A 6 30.22 4.28 2.78
C LEU A 6 30.32 2.83 3.26
N LYS A 7 30.34 2.62 4.57
CA LYS A 7 30.33 1.26 5.09
C LYS A 7 29.04 0.59 4.63
N LYS A 8 29.10 -0.72 4.40
CA LYS A 8 27.91 -1.50 4.01
C LYS A 8 26.74 -1.25 4.98
N GLU A 9 27.03 -1.05 6.26
CA GLU A 9 26.06 -0.70 7.29
C GLU A 9 25.37 0.64 7.01
N ASP A 10 26.12 1.70 6.71
CA ASP A 10 25.57 3.03 6.37
C ASP A 10 24.65 2.95 5.15
N GLN A 11 25.04 2.18 4.13
CA GLN A 11 24.19 1.99 2.93
C GLN A 11 22.88 1.28 3.27
N LEU A 12 22.92 0.28 4.16
CA LEU A 12 21.74 -0.44 4.60
C LEU A 12 20.83 0.45 5.46
N PHE A 13 21.42 1.29 6.32
CA PHE A 13 20.68 2.28 7.10
C PHE A 13 19.95 3.27 6.19
N ILE A 14 20.65 3.85 5.20
CA ILE A 14 20.04 4.73 4.19
C ILE A 14 18.90 4.03 3.49
N HIS A 15 19.12 2.82 3.02
CA HIS A 15 18.10 2.07 2.29
C HIS A 15 16.86 1.81 3.15
N LEU A 16 17.05 1.46 4.43
CA LEU A 16 15.96 1.25 5.38
C LEU A 16 15.15 2.54 5.59
N VAL A 17 15.82 3.65 5.93
CA VAL A 17 15.16 4.94 6.13
C VAL A 17 14.46 5.40 4.86
N ASN A 18 15.14 5.33 3.72
CA ASN A 18 14.60 5.76 2.43
C ASN A 18 13.38 4.94 1.98
N THR A 19 13.27 3.68 2.41
CA THR A 19 12.08 2.86 2.16
C THR A 19 10.85 3.51 2.79
N PHE A 20 10.93 3.85 4.07
CA PHE A 20 9.82 4.50 4.78
C PHE A 20 9.59 5.94 4.34
N VAL A 21 10.66 6.68 4.02
CA VAL A 21 10.57 8.04 3.49
C VAL A 21 9.80 8.04 2.17
N GLN A 22 10.13 7.14 1.23
CA GLN A 22 9.39 7.03 -0.02
C GLN A 22 7.93 6.63 0.18
N SER A 23 7.66 5.68 1.09
CA SER A 23 6.27 5.33 1.43
C SER A 23 5.51 6.53 1.99
N ALA A 24 6.11 7.33 2.86
CA ALA A 24 5.50 8.56 3.38
C ALA A 24 5.25 9.59 2.27
N TRP A 25 6.20 9.82 1.36
CA TRP A 25 6.01 10.73 0.23
C TRP A 25 4.89 10.31 -0.73
N ILE A 26 4.76 9.01 -0.98
CA ILE A 26 3.66 8.45 -1.76
C ILE A 26 2.34 8.68 -1.02
N SER A 27 2.27 8.37 0.28
CA SER A 27 1.05 8.57 1.08
C SER A 27 0.68 10.05 1.26
N LEU A 28 1.65 10.97 1.24
CA LEU A 28 1.40 12.41 1.20
C LEU A 28 0.81 12.87 -0.15
N GLY A 29 0.73 11.99 -1.16
CA GLY A 29 0.31 12.35 -2.51
C GLY A 29 1.32 13.27 -3.22
N LYS A 30 2.58 13.30 -2.80
CA LYS A 30 3.64 14.12 -3.42
C LYS A 30 4.35 13.36 -4.54
N VAL A 31 4.38 12.04 -4.42
CA VAL A 31 5.04 11.13 -5.35
C VAL A 31 4.02 10.11 -5.85
N LYS A 32 4.09 9.79 -7.13
CA LYS A 32 3.25 8.79 -7.77
C LYS A 32 3.59 7.41 -7.21
N ASN A 33 2.59 6.63 -6.87
CA ASN A 33 2.79 5.24 -6.48
C ASN A 33 3.30 4.44 -7.69
N PRO A 34 4.49 3.82 -7.62
CA PRO A 34 5.09 3.12 -8.76
C PRO A 34 4.34 1.85 -9.17
N VAL A 35 3.46 1.32 -8.31
CA VAL A 35 2.67 0.12 -8.58
C VAL A 35 1.33 0.46 -9.22
N THR A 36 0.62 1.44 -8.65
CA THR A 36 -0.73 1.80 -9.12
C THR A 36 -0.71 2.89 -10.18
N ASP A 37 0.42 3.56 -10.37
CA ASP A 37 0.58 4.70 -11.27
C ASP A 37 -0.43 5.83 -10.95
N LYS A 38 -0.76 6.00 -9.67
CA LYS A 38 -1.67 7.03 -9.16
C LYS A 38 -1.00 7.91 -8.12
N LEU A 39 -1.43 9.15 -8.07
CA LEU A 39 -1.11 10.09 -7.00
C LEU A 39 -2.29 10.07 -6.04
N ASP A 40 -2.13 9.34 -4.93
CA ASP A 40 -3.16 9.13 -3.92
C ASP A 40 -2.71 9.77 -2.61
N ARG A 41 -3.57 10.60 -2.03
CA ARG A 41 -3.28 11.30 -0.78
C ARG A 41 -4.01 10.62 0.36
N ASN A 42 -3.24 9.98 1.23
CA ASN A 42 -3.71 9.35 2.45
C ASN A 42 -2.87 9.84 3.65
N LEU A 43 -3.38 10.84 4.36
CA LEU A 43 -2.68 11.43 5.50
C LEU A 43 -2.51 10.44 6.67
N GLU A 44 -3.45 9.53 6.88
CA GLU A 44 -3.35 8.54 7.95
C GLU A 44 -2.17 7.58 7.72
N GLN A 45 -2.01 7.11 6.47
CA GLN A 45 -0.85 6.31 6.06
C GLN A 45 0.44 7.12 6.14
N ALA A 46 0.42 8.40 5.75
CA ALA A 46 1.59 9.27 5.87
C ALA A 46 2.02 9.43 7.34
N THR A 47 1.08 9.67 8.26
CA THR A 47 1.36 9.73 9.70
C THR A 47 1.95 8.42 10.20
N TYR A 48 1.39 7.28 9.82
CA TYR A 48 1.91 5.98 10.22
C TYR A 48 3.40 5.79 9.85
N TYR A 49 3.81 6.16 8.63
CA TYR A 49 5.22 6.07 8.23
C TYR A 49 6.12 7.08 8.94
N ILE A 50 5.63 8.29 9.18
CA ILE A 50 6.35 9.31 9.95
C ILE A 50 6.58 8.84 11.39
N ASP A 51 5.55 8.28 12.04
CA ASP A 51 5.64 7.74 13.40
C ASP A 51 6.59 6.55 13.48
N LEU A 52 6.63 5.70 12.44
CA LEU A 52 7.58 4.61 12.36
C LEU A 52 9.03 5.11 12.28
N LEU A 53 9.29 6.14 11.45
CA LEU A 53 10.60 6.79 11.37
C LEU A 53 10.98 7.48 12.68
N ASP A 54 10.03 8.12 13.37
CA ASP A 54 10.25 8.80 14.64
C ASP A 54 10.59 7.79 15.76
N MET A 55 9.85 6.67 15.79
CA MET A 55 10.13 5.54 16.67
C MET A 55 11.50 4.94 16.37
N LEU A 56 11.85 4.78 15.08
CA LEU A 56 13.13 4.25 14.63
C LEU A 56 14.29 5.15 15.11
N GLN A 57 14.18 6.47 14.92
CA GLN A 57 15.14 7.45 15.44
C GLN A 57 15.29 7.38 16.95
N THR A 58 14.17 7.30 17.69
CA THR A 58 14.17 7.22 19.15
C THR A 58 14.80 5.92 19.66
N LYS A 59 14.49 4.79 19.05
CA LYS A 59 14.99 3.46 19.46
C LYS A 59 16.47 3.26 19.18
N MET A 60 17.00 3.90 18.15
CA MET A 60 18.42 3.80 17.78
C MET A 60 19.27 4.94 18.34
N LYS A 61 18.67 5.88 19.06
CA LYS A 61 19.39 6.99 19.70
C LYS A 61 20.54 6.47 20.56
N GLY A 62 21.72 7.08 20.40
CA GLY A 62 22.96 6.66 21.07
C GLY A 62 23.69 5.50 20.40
N ASN A 63 23.09 4.88 19.37
CA ASN A 63 23.73 3.87 18.52
C ASN A 63 23.93 4.34 17.07
N LEU A 64 23.43 5.53 16.72
CA LEU A 64 23.66 6.18 15.44
C LEU A 64 24.96 6.98 15.47
N SER A 65 25.69 6.97 14.37
CA SER A 65 26.72 7.98 14.12
C SER A 65 26.08 9.37 13.93
N GLU A 66 26.88 10.42 14.08
CA GLU A 66 26.43 11.80 13.88
C GLU A 66 25.79 11.99 12.51
N TRP A 67 26.39 11.40 11.47
CA TRP A 67 25.87 11.47 10.11
C TRP A 67 24.52 10.77 9.95
N GLU A 68 24.36 9.55 10.50
CA GLU A 68 23.09 8.81 10.44
C GLU A 68 21.98 9.53 11.22
N GLU A 69 22.31 10.09 12.38
CA GLU A 69 21.38 10.87 13.20
C GLU A 69 20.90 12.12 12.45
N GLN A 70 21.82 12.86 11.82
CA GLN A 70 21.44 14.02 10.99
C GLN A 70 20.59 13.60 9.79
N TYR A 71 20.90 12.48 9.13
CA TYR A 71 20.15 11.99 7.98
C TYR A 71 18.68 11.67 8.31
N ILE A 72 18.45 10.92 9.39
CA ILE A 72 17.09 10.56 9.80
C ILE A 72 16.32 11.78 10.34
N ILE A 73 16.97 12.68 11.09
CA ILE A 73 16.35 13.92 11.59
C ILE A 73 15.93 14.83 10.43
N HIS A 74 16.80 15.00 9.43
CA HIS A 74 16.50 15.80 8.24
C HIS A 74 15.29 15.22 7.50
N SER A 75 15.32 13.91 7.21
CA SER A 75 14.23 13.21 6.53
C SER A 75 12.89 13.35 7.28
N LEU A 76 12.90 13.16 8.61
CA LEU A 76 11.72 13.35 9.45
C LEU A 76 11.19 14.79 9.43
N SER A 77 12.10 15.77 9.46
CA SER A 77 11.73 17.18 9.46
C SER A 77 11.04 17.58 8.16
N GLU A 78 11.58 17.16 7.01
CA GLU A 78 10.98 17.41 5.70
C GLU A 78 9.58 16.78 5.60
N LEU A 79 9.43 15.53 6.04
CA LEU A 79 8.14 14.84 6.02
C LEU A 79 7.12 15.51 6.94
N LYS A 80 7.51 15.89 8.16
CA LYS A 80 6.61 16.58 9.11
C LYS A 80 6.14 17.93 8.58
N LEU A 81 7.03 18.72 7.97
CA LEU A 81 6.66 19.99 7.34
C LEU A 81 5.67 19.77 6.19
N ASN A 82 5.96 18.83 5.30
CA ASN A 82 5.07 18.52 4.19
C ASN A 82 3.73 17.96 4.67
N PHE A 83 3.72 17.15 5.73
CA PHE A 83 2.50 16.66 6.35
C PHE A 83 1.63 17.80 6.87
N ILE A 84 2.21 18.78 7.58
CA ILE A 84 1.48 19.95 8.08
C ILE A 84 0.89 20.76 6.91
N ASP A 85 1.68 20.96 5.85
CA ASP A 85 1.22 21.69 4.67
C ASP A 85 0.07 20.97 3.96
N GLU A 86 0.18 19.65 3.78
CA GLU A 86 -0.90 18.86 3.20
C GLU A 86 -2.11 18.79 4.12
N GLN A 87 -1.93 18.65 5.44
CA GLN A 87 -3.01 18.65 6.43
C GLN A 87 -3.84 19.94 6.32
N LYS A 88 -3.20 21.11 6.18
CA LYS A 88 -3.89 22.39 5.98
C LYS A 88 -4.67 22.47 4.67
N LYS A 89 -4.20 21.82 3.60
CA LYS A 89 -4.94 21.73 2.32
C LYS A 89 -6.16 20.81 2.40
N GLY A 90 -6.15 19.84 3.32
CA GLY A 90 -7.24 18.88 3.50
C GLY A 90 -8.52 19.51 4.05
N SER A 91 -8.42 20.64 4.73
CA SER A 91 -9.58 21.41 5.18
C SER A 91 -10.34 22.15 4.06
N GLU A 92 -9.83 22.15 2.82
CA GLU A 92 -10.40 22.92 1.70
C GLU A 92 -10.85 22.10 0.49
N GLN A 93 -10.71 20.76 0.49
CA GLN A 93 -11.09 19.92 -0.66
C GLN A 93 -11.87 18.66 -0.24
N THR A 94 -13.19 18.80 -0.15
CA THR A 94 -14.14 17.71 -0.38
C THR A 94 -14.62 17.77 -1.83
N VAL A 95 -14.77 16.61 -2.49
CA VAL A 95 -15.05 16.33 -3.92
C VAL A 95 -13.77 16.27 -4.79
N ASP A 96 -13.37 15.18 -5.43
CA ASP A 96 -14.11 14.21 -6.25
C ASP A 96 -13.30 12.90 -6.42
N SER A 97 -13.93 11.75 -6.19
CA SER A 97 -13.70 10.47 -6.90
C SER A 97 -14.74 9.46 -6.42
N ASP A 98 -15.93 9.56 -7.01
CA ASP A 98 -16.91 8.49 -6.99
C ASP A 98 -16.51 7.40 -8.01
N ASN A 99 -16.87 6.17 -7.66
CA ASN A 99 -17.00 4.98 -8.51
C ASN A 99 -15.79 4.01 -8.57
N ASP A 100 -15.77 3.05 -7.66
CA ASP A 100 -15.99 1.66 -8.10
C ASP A 100 -16.80 0.89 -7.05
N LYS A 101 -17.91 0.33 -7.51
CA LYS A 101 -18.88 -0.42 -6.70
C LYS A 101 -18.24 -1.67 -6.09
N VAL A 102 -18.53 -1.85 -4.82
CA VAL A 102 -18.68 -3.13 -4.12
C VAL A 102 -19.21 -4.25 -5.03
N ASP A 103 -18.43 -5.31 -5.21
CA ASP A 103 -18.94 -6.67 -5.37
C ASP A 103 -18.38 -7.53 -4.23
N GLU A 104 -19.26 -7.83 -3.28
CA GLU A 104 -19.04 -8.78 -2.20
C GLU A 104 -18.81 -10.19 -2.76
N THR A 105 -17.64 -10.76 -2.51
CA THR A 105 -17.49 -12.23 -2.50
C THR A 105 -16.91 -12.68 -1.15
N PRO A 106 -17.71 -13.28 -0.25
CA PRO A 106 -17.20 -13.82 1.00
C PRO A 106 -16.47 -15.13 0.73
N THR A 107 -15.15 -15.12 0.91
CA THR A 107 -14.35 -16.35 0.96
C THR A 107 -14.46 -16.97 2.35
N LYS A 108 -15.19 -18.08 2.50
CA LYS A 108 -14.82 -19.11 3.49
C LYS A 108 -15.35 -20.51 3.16
N ALA A 109 -14.38 -21.41 3.02
CA ALA A 109 -14.40 -22.85 3.27
C ALA A 109 -15.10 -23.78 2.27
N GLU A 110 -14.32 -24.65 1.64
CA GLU A 110 -14.70 -26.06 1.54
C GLU A 110 -13.50 -27.00 1.63
N LYS A 111 -13.53 -27.81 2.70
CA LYS A 111 -12.74 -29.01 2.90
C LYS A 111 -13.31 -30.13 2.03
N THR A 112 -12.39 -30.86 1.42
CA THR A 112 -12.43 -32.27 0.99
C THR A 112 -13.63 -33.16 1.38
N VAL A 113 -14.30 -33.69 0.35
CA VAL A 113 -14.66 -35.11 0.09
C VAL A 113 -15.48 -35.89 1.14
N GLY A 114 -16.68 -36.34 0.73
CA GLY A 114 -17.12 -37.73 0.96
C GLY A 114 -18.61 -37.98 1.25
N LYS A 115 -19.33 -38.47 0.23
CA LYS A 115 -20.35 -39.58 0.22
C LYS A 115 -21.65 -39.28 -0.56
N LYS A 116 -21.74 -39.91 -1.73
CA LYS A 116 -22.97 -40.36 -2.44
C LYS A 116 -23.67 -41.49 -1.64
N PRO A 117 -24.82 -42.08 -2.06
CA PRO A 117 -25.83 -41.67 -3.07
C PRO A 117 -27.31 -41.93 -2.60
N LYS A 118 -28.32 -41.50 -3.39
CA LYS A 118 -29.51 -42.33 -3.75
C LYS A 118 -30.42 -41.67 -4.82
N VAL A 119 -31.00 -42.55 -5.64
CA VAL A 119 -31.51 -42.40 -7.02
C VAL A 119 -33.05 -42.50 -7.07
N LYS A 120 -33.72 -41.84 -8.05
CA LYS A 120 -34.90 -42.34 -8.84
C LYS A 120 -35.27 -41.30 -9.94
N LYS A 121 -34.93 -41.53 -11.23
CA LYS A 121 -35.74 -42.03 -12.39
C LYS A 121 -37.01 -41.18 -12.67
N LYS A 122 -37.27 -40.58 -13.86
CA LYS A 122 -37.38 -41.17 -15.23
C LYS A 122 -37.24 -40.11 -16.37
N LYS A 123 -36.75 -40.57 -17.53
CA LYS A 123 -36.58 -39.99 -18.91
C LYS A 123 -37.87 -40.20 -19.77
N PRO A 124 -37.94 -39.96 -21.12
CA PRO A 124 -37.31 -39.01 -22.09
C PRO A 124 -38.30 -38.48 -23.20
N LYS A 125 -37.76 -37.82 -24.26
CA LYS A 125 -38.23 -37.59 -25.67
C LYS A 125 -38.54 -36.13 -26.00
N ALA A 126 -38.33 -35.57 -27.19
CA ALA A 126 -37.60 -35.93 -28.41
C ALA A 126 -37.52 -34.66 -29.31
N THR A 127 -36.51 -34.63 -30.16
CA THR A 127 -36.31 -33.85 -31.40
C THR A 127 -37.55 -33.22 -32.08
N LYS A 128 -37.39 -31.98 -32.61
CA LYS A 128 -37.57 -31.73 -34.05
C LYS A 128 -37.00 -30.40 -34.55
N LYS A 129 -36.36 -30.56 -35.71
CA LYS A 129 -35.66 -29.66 -36.63
C LYS A 129 -36.68 -28.96 -37.54
N LYS A 130 -36.21 -27.90 -38.23
CA LYS A 130 -36.76 -27.18 -39.41
C LYS A 130 -37.72 -26.02 -39.10
N ALA A 131 -37.81 -24.95 -39.88
CA ALA A 131 -36.98 -24.33 -40.92
C ALA A 131 -37.74 -23.07 -41.39
N LYS A 132 -37.00 -22.06 -41.85
CA LYS A 132 -37.35 -21.08 -42.91
C LYS A 132 -38.66 -20.28 -42.79
N LYS A 133 -38.51 -18.95 -42.89
CA LYS A 133 -38.84 -18.10 -44.06
C LYS A 133 -39.54 -16.81 -43.61
N LYS A 134 -38.85 -15.67 -43.66
CA LYS A 134 -39.08 -14.64 -44.68
C LYS A 134 -37.92 -13.67 -44.68
#